data_AF-A0A443SCQ3-F1
#
_entry.id   AF-A0A443SCQ3-F1
#
_cell.length_a   1.000
_cell.length_b   1.000
_cell.length_c   1.000
_cell.angle_alpha   90.00
_cell.angle_beta   90.00
_cell.angle_gamma   90.00
#
_symmetry.space_group_name_H-M   'P 1'
#
loop_
_entity.id
_entity.type
_entity.pdbx_description
1 polymer ?
#
loop_
_entity_poly.entity_id
_entity_poly.type
_entity_poly.pdbx_seq_one_letter_code
_entity_poly.pdbx_strand_id
1 'polypeptide(L)'
;MSETNRRRLYELLKIPENNVCADCDDKGQLIEFICIDFIVADPLWASTTFGVFLCTTCASIHRQLTVSISRVKSLKLDNWDQCHVVTMEENGNKAAKALYEKCVPPYYRRPKHDDVQVLKEQWIRAKYERKEFMESVKTCYSEPIIEITLMKRGKKDGKFYPRLFILSKNEGNLKYFINENKKGPKAVINIEHLNATFCPVKVQNPNGLQLTYQKDGFTRSIFVYTEKGKRN
;
A
#
# COMPACT_ATOMS: atom_id res chain seq x y z
N MET A 1 -8.80 5.14 30.34
CA MET A 1 -7.93 3.96 30.57
C MET A 1 -7.21 4.12 31.89
N SER A 2 -6.73 3.04 32.54
CA SER A 2 -5.93 3.19 33.76
C SER A 2 -4.57 3.85 33.45
N GLU A 3 -4.04 4.60 34.41
CA GLU A 3 -2.74 5.25 34.26
C GLU A 3 -1.63 4.23 34.00
N THR A 4 -1.71 3.06 34.64
CA THR A 4 -0.80 1.94 34.44
C THR A 4 -0.78 1.45 32.99
N ASN A 5 -1.95 1.26 32.37
CA ASN A 5 -2.04 0.79 30.98
C ASN A 5 -1.53 1.85 30.00
N ARG A 6 -1.83 3.13 30.28
CA ARG A 6 -1.32 4.25 29.50
C ARG A 6 0.21 4.27 29.50
N ARG A 7 0.83 4.18 30.67
CA ARG A 7 2.29 4.16 30.82
C ARG A 7 2.91 3.00 30.05
N ARG A 8 2.37 1.79 30.18
CA ARG A 8 2.87 0.59 29.47
C ARG A 8 2.84 0.74 27.95
N LEU A 9 1.73 1.23 27.39
CA LEU A 9 1.63 1.51 25.96
C LEU A 9 2.68 2.53 25.48
N TYR A 10 2.93 3.57 26.26
CA TYR A 10 3.93 4.58 25.91
C TYR A 10 5.37 4.09 26.07
N GLU A 11 5.66 3.19 27.01
CA GLU A 11 6.97 2.52 27.05
C GLU A 11 7.23 1.70 25.78
N LEU A 12 6.20 1.05 25.21
CA LEU A 12 6.34 0.31 23.95
C LEU A 12 6.74 1.22 22.77
N LEU A 13 6.34 2.49 22.77
CA LEU A 13 6.71 3.44 21.72
C LEU A 13 8.18 3.87 21.78
N LYS A 14 8.87 3.64 22.91
CA LYS A 14 10.32 3.88 23.00
C LYS A 14 11.13 2.82 22.25
N ILE A 15 10.50 1.69 21.91
CA ILE A 15 11.11 0.66 21.07
C ILE A 15 11.26 1.22 19.65
N PRO A 16 12.48 1.22 19.06
CA PRO A 16 12.73 1.83 17.76
C PRO A 16 11.79 1.36 16.64
N GLU A 17 11.41 0.09 16.60
CA GLU A 17 10.50 -0.43 15.57
C GLU A 17 9.04 0.05 15.76
N ASN A 18 8.65 0.41 16.98
CA ASN A 18 7.30 0.87 17.32
C ASN A 18 7.12 2.39 17.18
N ASN A 19 8.23 3.14 17.05
CA ASN A 19 8.20 4.59 16.87
C ASN A 19 7.93 5.04 15.42
N VAL A 20 7.70 4.09 14.52
CA VAL A 20 7.30 4.34 13.13
C VAL A 20 6.00 3.60 12.83
N CYS A 21 5.23 4.08 11.86
CA CYS A 21 4.04 3.39 11.39
C CYS A 21 4.40 2.03 10.77
N ALA A 22 3.73 0.97 11.21
CA ALA A 22 3.99 -0.40 10.75
C ALA A 22 3.76 -0.64 9.25
N ASP A 23 3.09 0.29 8.55
CA ASP A 23 2.65 0.08 7.17
C ASP A 23 3.27 1.04 6.15
N CYS A 24 3.73 2.22 6.56
CA CYS A 24 4.31 3.19 5.62
C CYS A 24 5.61 3.85 6.12
N ASP A 25 6.15 3.33 7.23
CA ASP A 25 7.36 3.82 7.91
C ASP A 25 7.30 5.32 8.26
N ASP A 26 6.10 5.90 8.26
CA ASP A 26 5.86 7.26 8.71
C ASP A 26 6.27 7.38 10.17
N LYS A 27 7.27 8.21 10.42
CA LYS A 27 7.69 8.55 11.78
C LYS A 27 6.68 9.49 12.44
N GLY A 28 5.67 9.97 11.71
CA GLY A 28 4.85 11.09 12.13
C GLY A 28 5.72 12.34 12.37
N GLN A 29 5.11 13.41 12.86
CA GLN A 29 5.85 14.50 13.50
C GLN A 29 6.34 14.09 14.90
N LEU A 30 6.68 12.81 15.11
CA LEU A 30 7.33 12.39 16.35
C LEU A 30 8.69 13.06 16.39
N ILE A 31 9.01 13.63 17.57
CA ILE A 31 10.25 14.32 17.93
C ILE A 31 10.20 15.84 17.71
N GLU A 32 9.39 16.52 18.51
CA GLU A 32 9.97 17.46 19.48
C GLU A 32 9.44 17.06 20.85
N PHE A 33 10.25 17.12 21.90
CA PHE A 33 9.91 16.74 23.28
C PHE A 33 9.76 15.24 23.60
N ILE A 34 10.70 14.43 23.10
CA ILE A 34 11.23 13.32 23.91
C ILE A 34 12.26 13.93 24.86
N CYS A 35 11.84 14.75 25.81
CA CYS A 35 12.61 15.13 27.00
C CYS A 35 11.69 15.97 27.89
N ILE A 36 11.39 15.42 29.06
CA ILE A 36 10.77 16.07 30.22
C ILE A 36 9.23 16.22 30.09
N ASP A 37 8.54 15.13 30.43
CA ASP A 37 7.15 15.08 30.94
C ASP A 37 5.92 15.14 29.99
N PHE A 38 6.02 14.52 28.80
CA PHE A 38 4.93 14.24 27.82
C PHE A 38 4.69 15.31 26.75
N ILE A 39 5.27 15.10 25.57
CA ILE A 39 4.63 15.49 24.31
C ILE A 39 4.76 14.32 23.33
N VAL A 40 3.63 13.75 22.95
CA VAL A 40 3.51 12.81 21.82
C VAL A 40 2.74 13.58 20.75
N ALA A 41 3.44 14.02 19.72
CA ALA A 41 2.83 14.68 18.57
C ALA A 41 2.02 13.67 17.73
N ASP A 42 0.83 14.13 17.27
CA ASP A 42 -0.27 13.43 16.58
C ASP A 42 -0.89 12.24 17.36
N PRO A 43 -2.21 11.97 17.30
CA PRO A 43 -2.75 10.80 17.97
C PRO A 43 -2.20 9.56 17.28
N LEU A 44 -1.30 8.86 17.98
CA LEU A 44 -0.87 7.53 17.59
C LEU A 44 -2.05 6.56 17.67
N TRP A 45 -2.15 5.71 16.67
CA TRP A 45 -3.17 4.67 16.56
C TRP A 45 -2.52 3.31 16.69
N ALA A 46 -3.32 2.29 17.00
CA ALA A 46 -2.87 0.92 16.98
C ALA A 46 -3.98 -0.01 16.52
N SER A 47 -3.59 -1.11 15.86
CA SER A 47 -4.49 -2.25 15.65
C SER A 47 -4.31 -3.25 16.79
N THR A 48 -5.35 -3.42 17.61
CA THR A 48 -5.34 -4.42 18.68
C THR A 48 -5.55 -5.85 18.19
N THR A 49 -5.91 -6.03 16.92
CA THR A 49 -5.95 -7.37 16.31
C THR A 49 -4.55 -7.86 15.96
N PHE A 50 -3.70 -6.97 15.45
CA PHE A 50 -2.36 -7.33 14.96
C PHE A 50 -1.22 -6.92 15.90
N GLY A 51 -1.52 -6.12 16.92
CA GLY A 51 -0.51 -5.62 17.85
C GLY A 51 0.46 -4.61 17.22
N VAL A 52 -0.01 -3.78 16.28
CA VAL A 52 0.83 -2.82 15.53
C VAL A 52 0.46 -1.38 15.80
N PHE A 53 1.45 -0.49 15.73
CA PHE A 53 1.30 0.97 15.83
C PHE A 53 1.22 1.59 14.43
N LEU A 54 0.30 2.55 14.27
CA LEU A 54 -0.13 3.09 12.99
C LEU A 54 -0.20 4.62 13.05
N CYS A 55 0.12 5.28 11.94
CA CYS A 55 -0.22 6.68 11.72
C CYS A 55 -1.72 6.85 11.42
N THR A 56 -2.22 8.08 11.50
CA THR A 56 -3.63 8.44 11.26
C THR A 56 -4.14 7.95 9.90
N THR A 57 -3.32 8.05 8.84
CA THR A 57 -3.70 7.58 7.50
C THR A 57 -3.87 6.07 7.45
N CYS A 58 -2.88 5.29 7.93
CA CYS A 58 -2.95 3.83 7.90
C CYS A 58 -4.04 3.30 8.83
N ALA A 59 -4.24 3.92 10.00
CA ALA A 59 -5.36 3.62 10.89
C ALA A 59 -6.72 3.79 10.21
N SER A 60 -6.89 4.84 9.40
CA SER A 60 -8.12 5.06 8.63
C SER A 60 -8.37 3.98 7.58
N ILE A 61 -7.30 3.47 6.95
CA ILE A 61 -7.40 2.33 6.02
C ILE A 61 -7.74 1.04 6.77
N HIS A 62 -7.11 0.78 7.91
CA HIS A 62 -7.42 -0.39 8.74
C HIS A 62 -8.89 -0.45 9.15
N ARG A 63 -9.53 0.70 9.42
CA ARG A 63 -10.98 0.77 9.70
C ARG A 63 -11.84 0.31 8.53
N GLN A 64 -11.34 0.37 7.29
CA GLN A 64 -12.04 -0.10 6.09
C GLN A 64 -11.96 -1.62 5.90
N LEU A 65 -11.08 -2.32 6.64
CA LEU A 65 -10.90 -3.77 6.52
C LEU A 65 -11.99 -4.61 7.20
N THR A 66 -13.06 -4.00 7.74
CA THR A 66 -14.03 -4.63 8.66
C THR A 66 -13.43 -4.99 10.03
N VAL A 67 -14.28 -4.95 11.07
CA VAL A 67 -13.88 -5.16 12.47
C VAL A 67 -13.36 -6.58 12.74
N SER A 68 -13.78 -7.57 11.95
CA SER A 68 -13.30 -8.95 12.06
C SER A 68 -11.84 -9.10 11.61
N ILE A 69 -11.36 -8.24 10.70
CA ILE A 69 -9.97 -8.25 10.23
C ILE A 69 -9.11 -7.34 11.09
N SER A 70 -9.53 -6.09 11.36
CA SER A 70 -8.70 -5.15 12.12
C SER A 70 -9.53 -4.29 13.07
N ARG A 71 -9.18 -4.32 14.36
CA ARG A 71 -9.72 -3.44 15.40
C ARG A 71 -8.73 -2.33 15.70
N VAL A 72 -9.10 -1.09 15.41
CA VAL A 72 -8.24 0.09 15.57
C VAL A 72 -8.64 0.88 16.81
N LYS A 73 -7.66 1.33 17.59
CA LYS A 73 -7.83 2.20 18.76
C LYS A 73 -6.82 3.35 18.74
N SER A 74 -7.25 4.52 19.19
CA SER A 74 -6.39 5.65 19.54
C SER A 74 -5.65 5.35 20.84
N LEU A 75 -4.35 5.60 20.88
CA LEU A 75 -3.59 5.53 22.13
C LEU A 75 -4.00 6.63 23.13
N LYS A 76 -4.61 7.73 22.67
CA LYS A 76 -4.99 8.87 23.50
C LYS A 76 -6.50 8.91 23.81
N LEU A 77 -7.33 8.63 22.81
CA LEU A 77 -8.78 8.89 22.89
C LEU A 77 -9.60 7.68 23.33
N ASP A 78 -9.09 6.46 23.16
CA ASP A 78 -9.85 5.25 23.46
C ASP A 78 -9.47 4.64 24.81
N ASN A 79 -10.40 3.89 25.42
CA ASN A 79 -10.11 3.10 26.62
C ASN A 79 -9.37 1.80 26.28
N TRP A 80 -8.30 1.51 27.01
CA TRP A 80 -7.47 0.31 26.84
C TRP A 80 -7.57 -0.62 28.03
N ASP A 81 -8.13 -1.80 27.79
CA ASP A 81 -8.17 -2.90 28.75
C ASP A 81 -6.83 -3.63 28.84
N GLN A 82 -6.64 -4.35 29.94
CA GLN A 82 -5.41 -5.10 30.20
C GLN A 82 -5.06 -6.06 29.05
N CYS A 83 -6.04 -6.78 28.51
CA CYS A 83 -5.83 -7.73 27.42
C CYS A 83 -5.28 -7.05 26.16
N HIS A 84 -5.80 -5.87 25.81
CA HIS A 84 -5.33 -5.11 24.66
C HIS A 84 -3.88 -4.67 24.83
N VAL A 85 -3.50 -4.21 26.03
CA VAL A 85 -2.11 -3.80 26.31
C VAL A 85 -1.16 -5.00 26.23
N VAL A 86 -1.54 -6.14 26.81
CA VAL A 86 -0.75 -7.39 26.72
C VAL A 86 -0.56 -7.80 25.27
N THR A 87 -1.60 -7.74 24.43
CA THR A 87 -1.46 -8.01 23.00
C THR A 87 -0.44 -7.10 22.33
N MET A 88 -0.37 -5.81 22.69
CA MET A 88 0.65 -4.90 22.15
C MET A 88 2.06 -5.25 22.63
N GLU A 89 2.22 -5.68 23.89
CA GLU A 89 3.51 -6.08 24.47
C GLU A 89 4.04 -7.39 23.88
N GLU A 90 3.18 -8.37 23.67
CA GLU A 90 3.53 -9.68 23.09
C GLU A 90 3.85 -9.60 21.58
N ASN A 91 3.37 -8.55 20.91
CA ASN A 91 3.56 -8.34 19.48
C ASN A 91 4.49 -7.14 19.21
N GLY A 92 3.92 -6.01 18.80
CA GLY A 92 4.67 -4.87 18.30
C GLY A 92 5.01 -4.98 16.81
N ASN A 93 5.48 -3.88 16.25
CA ASN A 93 5.73 -3.76 14.82
C ASN A 93 6.78 -4.75 14.31
N LYS A 94 7.79 -5.05 15.13
CA LYS A 94 8.83 -6.04 14.80
C LYS A 94 8.27 -7.44 14.63
N ALA A 95 7.45 -7.91 15.56
CA ALA A 95 6.83 -9.23 15.49
C ALA A 95 5.86 -9.31 14.30
N ALA A 96 5.02 -8.27 14.12
CA ALA A 96 4.12 -8.20 12.99
C ALA A 96 4.84 -8.19 11.64
N LYS A 97 5.98 -7.50 11.54
CA LYS A 97 6.83 -7.52 10.33
C LYS A 97 7.38 -8.92 10.06
N ALA A 98 7.89 -9.60 11.09
CA ALA A 98 8.39 -10.97 10.95
C ALA A 98 7.32 -11.98 10.49
N LEU A 99 6.06 -11.74 10.85
CA LEU A 99 4.93 -12.60 10.48
C LEU A 99 4.30 -12.23 9.14
N TYR A 100 3.83 -10.98 8.99
CA TYR A 100 3.03 -10.53 7.85
C TYR A 100 3.85 -10.03 6.67
N GLU A 101 5.17 -9.91 6.82
CA GLU A 101 6.07 -9.49 5.74
C GLU A 101 7.20 -10.51 5.49
N LYS A 102 7.01 -11.75 5.96
CA LYS A 102 8.00 -12.83 5.89
C LYS A 102 8.47 -13.12 4.46
N CYS A 103 7.57 -13.10 3.50
CA CYS A 103 7.78 -13.50 2.11
C CYS A 103 7.49 -12.36 1.11
N VAL A 104 7.74 -11.10 1.49
CA VAL A 104 7.56 -9.96 0.56
C VAL A 104 8.59 -10.07 -0.57
N PRO A 105 8.16 -10.15 -1.85
CA PRO A 105 9.10 -10.21 -2.96
C PRO A 105 9.98 -8.94 -3.02
N PRO A 106 11.27 -9.05 -3.39
CA PRO A 106 12.18 -7.89 -3.44
C PRO A 106 11.70 -6.75 -4.35
N TYR A 107 10.93 -7.08 -5.38
CA TYR A 107 10.35 -6.13 -6.34
C TYR A 107 8.99 -5.56 -5.92
N TYR A 108 8.41 -6.01 -4.79
CA TYR A 108 7.12 -5.51 -4.34
C TYR A 108 7.29 -4.12 -3.73
N ARG A 109 6.53 -3.14 -4.23
CA ARG A 109 6.63 -1.75 -3.77
C ARG A 109 6.05 -1.60 -2.37
N ARG A 110 6.90 -1.23 -1.41
CA ARG A 110 6.51 -0.81 -0.06
C ARG A 110 6.11 0.67 -0.10
N PRO A 111 4.94 1.06 0.43
CA PRO A 111 4.53 2.45 0.47
C PRO A 111 5.35 3.24 1.49
N LYS A 112 5.55 4.52 1.20
CA LYS A 112 6.08 5.54 2.11
C LYS A 112 4.96 6.45 2.63
N HIS A 113 5.28 7.28 3.63
CA HIS A 113 4.34 8.24 4.21
C HIS A 113 3.74 9.24 3.20
N ASP A 114 4.46 9.58 2.14
CA ASP A 114 4.08 10.53 1.09
C ASP A 114 3.49 9.85 -0.17
N ASP A 115 3.46 8.51 -0.20
CA ASP A 115 2.83 7.77 -1.30
C ASP A 115 1.30 7.93 -1.30
N VAL A 116 0.73 7.77 -2.49
CA VAL A 116 -0.72 7.85 -2.73
C VAL A 116 -1.51 6.83 -1.91
N GLN A 117 -2.74 7.20 -1.54
CA GLN A 117 -3.61 6.39 -0.68
C GLN A 117 -3.85 4.98 -1.23
N VAL A 118 -4.05 4.81 -2.55
CA VAL A 118 -4.27 3.48 -3.15
C VAL A 118 -3.11 2.52 -2.90
N LEU A 119 -1.86 3.01 -2.89
CA LEU A 119 -0.70 2.16 -2.66
C LEU A 119 -0.64 1.70 -1.20
N LYS A 120 -0.90 2.61 -0.25
CA LYS A 120 -1.03 2.27 1.19
C LYS A 120 -2.17 1.29 1.43
N GLU A 121 -3.32 1.51 0.80
CA GLU A 121 -4.48 0.63 0.94
C GLU A 121 -4.18 -0.77 0.43
N GLN A 122 -3.62 -0.91 -0.77
CA GLN A 122 -3.34 -2.23 -1.34
C GLN A 122 -2.24 -2.97 -0.59
N TRP A 123 -1.25 -2.25 -0.03
CA TRP A 123 -0.26 -2.81 0.87
C TRP A 123 -0.90 -3.38 2.14
N ILE A 124 -1.72 -2.58 2.84
CA ILE A 124 -2.41 -2.98 4.07
C ILE A 124 -3.33 -4.18 3.82
N ARG A 125 -4.11 -4.15 2.73
CA ARG A 125 -4.96 -5.28 2.34
C ARG A 125 -4.13 -6.52 1.96
N ALA A 126 -3.01 -6.37 1.26
CA ALA A 126 -2.12 -7.49 0.92
C ALA A 126 -1.57 -8.15 2.19
N LYS A 127 -1.11 -7.32 3.13
CA LYS A 127 -0.47 -7.73 4.38
C LYS A 127 -1.44 -8.44 5.33
N TYR A 128 -2.62 -7.85 5.57
CA TYR A 128 -3.49 -8.28 6.67
C TYR A 128 -4.79 -8.98 6.24
N GLU A 129 -5.46 -8.48 5.20
CA GLU A 129 -6.71 -9.07 4.70
C GLU A 129 -6.44 -10.33 3.88
N ARG A 130 -5.45 -10.26 2.99
CA ARG A 130 -5.13 -11.32 2.04
C ARG A 130 -3.94 -12.18 2.44
N LYS A 131 -3.17 -11.72 3.43
CA LYS A 131 -2.02 -12.43 4.00
C LYS A 131 -1.00 -12.89 2.94
N GLU A 132 -0.83 -12.09 1.88
CA GLU A 132 -0.07 -12.45 0.67
C GLU A 132 1.42 -12.72 0.94
N PHE A 133 1.95 -12.28 2.08
CA PHE A 133 3.38 -12.39 2.40
C PHE A 133 3.68 -13.25 3.63
N MET A 134 2.68 -13.93 4.21
CA MET A 134 2.92 -14.81 5.36
C MET A 134 3.62 -16.12 4.93
N GLU A 135 3.35 -16.59 3.72
CA GLU A 135 3.92 -17.80 3.13
C GLU A 135 4.29 -17.55 1.67
N SER A 136 5.17 -18.38 1.11
CA SER A 136 5.57 -18.31 -0.30
C SER A 136 4.44 -18.83 -1.20
N VAL A 137 3.44 -17.99 -1.45
CA VAL A 137 2.31 -18.30 -2.34
C VAL A 137 2.54 -17.65 -3.71
N LYS A 138 2.24 -18.40 -4.79
CA LYS A 138 2.18 -17.81 -6.13
C LYS A 138 1.04 -16.78 -6.18
N THR A 139 1.40 -15.52 -6.36
CA THR A 139 0.45 -14.42 -6.50
C THR A 139 0.20 -14.10 -7.97
N CYS A 140 -0.93 -13.47 -8.29
CA CYS A 140 -1.31 -13.20 -9.68
C CYS A 140 -0.33 -12.28 -10.43
N TYR A 141 0.44 -11.45 -9.72
CA TYR A 141 1.51 -10.61 -10.31
C TYR A 141 2.82 -11.37 -10.52
N SER A 142 2.94 -12.60 -10.02
CA SER A 142 4.09 -13.49 -10.27
C SER A 142 4.00 -14.23 -11.61
N GLU A 143 2.81 -14.28 -12.22
CA GLU A 143 2.58 -14.97 -13.50
C GLU A 143 3.50 -14.46 -14.64
N PRO A 144 3.91 -15.34 -15.57
CA PRO A 144 4.79 -14.98 -16.69
C PRO A 144 4.10 -14.05 -17.69
N ILE A 145 2.77 -14.16 -17.80
CA ILE A 145 1.93 -13.34 -18.67
C ILE A 145 0.78 -12.78 -17.83
N ILE A 146 0.60 -11.46 -17.90
CA ILE A 146 -0.47 -10.76 -17.19
C ILE A 146 -1.32 -10.03 -18.22
N GLU A 147 -2.54 -10.52 -18.46
CA GLU A 147 -3.52 -9.89 -19.34
C GLU A 147 -4.52 -9.07 -18.52
N ILE A 148 -4.65 -7.76 -18.77
CA ILE A 148 -5.56 -6.89 -18.01
C ILE A 148 -6.22 -5.85 -18.91
N THR A 149 -7.52 -5.64 -18.74
CA THR A 149 -8.23 -4.51 -19.37
C THR A 149 -8.09 -3.27 -18.49
N LEU A 150 -7.52 -2.20 -19.05
CA LEU A 150 -7.37 -0.92 -18.39
C LEU A 150 -8.18 0.14 -19.13
N MET A 151 -8.76 1.08 -18.37
CA MET A 151 -9.36 2.28 -18.94
C MET A 151 -8.23 3.22 -19.33
N LYS A 152 -7.99 3.37 -20.64
CA LYS A 152 -6.88 4.15 -21.20
C LYS A 152 -7.38 5.46 -21.80
N ARG A 153 -6.70 6.57 -21.46
CA ARG A 153 -6.98 7.89 -22.05
C ARG A 153 -6.71 7.92 -23.56
N GLY A 154 -7.69 8.40 -24.31
CA GLY A 154 -7.62 8.75 -25.72
C GLY A 154 -6.77 10.00 -25.95
N LYS A 155 -6.09 10.07 -27.10
CA LYS A 155 -5.20 11.20 -27.42
C LYS A 155 -5.97 12.43 -27.92
N LYS A 156 -7.09 12.24 -28.60
CA LYS A 156 -7.82 13.30 -29.31
C LYS A 156 -8.93 13.95 -28.47
N ASP A 157 -9.62 13.13 -27.70
CA ASP A 157 -10.84 13.50 -26.96
C ASP A 157 -10.63 13.58 -25.44
N GLY A 158 -9.49 13.10 -24.93
CA GLY A 158 -9.22 12.99 -23.50
C GLY A 158 -10.08 11.98 -22.75
N LYS A 159 -10.98 11.26 -23.44
CA LYS A 159 -11.89 10.27 -22.84
C LYS A 159 -11.17 8.95 -22.57
N PHE A 160 -11.69 8.16 -21.64
CA PHE A 160 -11.11 6.85 -21.32
C PHE A 160 -11.88 5.72 -22.00
N TYR A 161 -11.14 4.74 -22.51
CA TYR A 161 -11.70 3.59 -23.22
C TYR A 161 -11.05 2.29 -22.74
N PRO A 162 -11.78 1.18 -22.67
CA PRO A 162 -11.21 -0.11 -22.27
C PRO A 162 -10.21 -0.58 -23.32
N ARG A 163 -9.01 -0.95 -22.89
CA ARG A 163 -7.95 -1.49 -23.74
C ARG A 163 -7.33 -2.69 -23.05
N LEU A 164 -7.14 -3.77 -23.80
CA LEU A 164 -6.44 -4.94 -23.31
C LEU A 164 -4.94 -4.64 -23.29
N PHE A 165 -4.30 -4.84 -22.15
CA PHE A 165 -2.86 -4.82 -21.96
C PHE A 165 -2.38 -6.23 -21.67
N ILE A 166 -1.24 -6.60 -22.25
CA ILE A 166 -0.57 -7.88 -22.01
C ILE A 166 0.87 -7.57 -21.64
N LEU A 167 1.23 -7.83 -20.39
CA LEU A 167 2.61 -7.81 -19.92
C LEU A 167 3.17 -9.22 -20.05
N SER A 168 4.18 -9.40 -20.90
CA SER A 168 4.89 -10.67 -21.04
C SER A 168 6.29 -10.53 -20.46
N LYS A 169 6.56 -11.25 -19.37
CA LYS A 169 7.89 -11.29 -18.75
C LYS A 169 8.89 -11.99 -19.66
N ASN A 170 8.46 -13.08 -20.30
CA ASN A 170 9.32 -13.88 -21.19
C ASN A 170 9.73 -13.10 -22.44
N GLU A 171 8.84 -12.26 -22.98
CA GLU A 171 9.16 -11.43 -24.14
C GLU A 171 9.70 -10.04 -23.78
N GLY A 172 9.82 -9.71 -22.49
CA GLY A 172 10.35 -8.41 -22.04
C GLY A 172 9.51 -7.20 -22.47
N ASN A 173 8.21 -7.36 -22.70
CA ASN A 173 7.39 -6.29 -23.27
C ASN A 173 5.99 -6.14 -22.66
N LEU A 174 5.46 -4.93 -22.76
CA LEU A 174 4.07 -4.58 -22.51
C LEU A 174 3.41 -4.21 -23.84
N LYS A 175 2.39 -4.96 -24.24
CA LYS A 175 1.58 -4.69 -25.43
C LYS A 175 0.22 -4.16 -25.02
N TYR A 176 -0.38 -3.33 -25.87
CA TYR A 176 -1.81 -3.04 -25.72
C TYR A 176 -2.55 -3.06 -27.06
N PHE A 177 -3.83 -3.42 -27.00
CA PHE A 177 -4.71 -3.64 -28.14
C PHE A 177 -5.91 -2.70 -28.07
N ILE A 178 -6.42 -2.29 -29.23
CA ILE A 178 -7.63 -1.45 -29.31
C ILE A 178 -8.88 -2.26 -28.97
N ASN A 179 -8.90 -3.52 -29.39
CA ASN A 179 -9.99 -4.46 -29.25
C ASN A 179 -9.49 -5.80 -28.70
N GLU A 180 -10.42 -6.62 -28.20
CA GLU A 180 -10.11 -7.91 -27.55
C GLU A 180 -9.65 -8.98 -28.53
N ASN A 181 -9.88 -8.79 -29.84
CA ASN A 181 -9.52 -9.75 -30.89
C ASN A 181 -7.99 -9.93 -31.08
N LYS A 182 -7.15 -9.23 -30.29
CA LYS A 182 -5.67 -9.28 -30.30
C LYS A 182 -5.03 -9.10 -31.69
N LYS A 183 -5.77 -8.57 -32.68
CA LYS A 183 -5.28 -8.33 -34.05
C LYS A 183 -4.32 -7.15 -34.08
N GLY A 184 -3.02 -7.43 -34.05
CA GLY A 184 -1.95 -6.44 -34.15
C GLY A 184 -1.90 -5.51 -32.93
N PRO A 185 -0.85 -5.58 -32.09
CA PRO A 185 -0.73 -4.66 -30.96
C PRO A 185 -0.65 -3.21 -31.45
N LYS A 186 -1.42 -2.32 -30.82
CA LYS A 186 -1.37 -0.88 -31.14
C LYS A 186 -0.04 -0.26 -30.73
N ALA A 187 0.56 -0.78 -29.67
CA ALA A 187 1.95 -0.53 -29.32
C ALA A 187 2.55 -1.78 -28.67
N VAL A 188 3.85 -1.95 -28.89
CA VAL A 188 4.73 -2.89 -28.16
C VAL A 188 5.76 -2.02 -27.45
N ILE A 189 5.87 -2.14 -26.13
CA ILE A 189 6.72 -1.31 -25.30
C ILE A 189 7.71 -2.22 -24.59
N ASN A 190 9.02 -2.02 -24.79
CA ASN A 190 10.05 -2.74 -24.04
C ASN A 190 9.98 -2.33 -22.55
N ILE A 191 9.92 -3.30 -21.65
CA ILE A 191 9.85 -3.10 -20.19
C ILE A 191 11.10 -2.38 -19.66
N GLU A 192 12.27 -2.60 -20.25
CA GLU A 192 13.53 -1.94 -19.84
C GLU A 192 13.46 -0.42 -19.90
N HIS A 193 12.65 0.12 -20.82
CA HIS A 193 12.46 1.55 -20.99
C HIS A 193 11.10 2.04 -20.47
N LEU A 194 10.36 1.18 -19.75
CA LEU A 194 9.05 1.48 -19.20
C LEU A 194 9.19 1.92 -17.74
N ASN A 195 8.62 3.06 -17.42
CA ASN A 195 8.39 3.49 -16.04
C ASN A 195 6.89 3.62 -15.77
N ALA A 196 6.49 3.36 -14.53
CA ALA A 196 5.10 3.44 -14.07
C ALA A 196 5.03 4.27 -12.78
N THR A 197 4.10 5.23 -12.73
CA THR A 197 3.95 6.11 -11.57
C THR A 197 2.49 6.42 -11.33
N PHE A 198 2.03 6.29 -10.09
CA PHE A 198 0.67 6.69 -9.71
C PHE A 198 0.48 8.21 -9.93
N CYS A 199 -0.63 8.59 -10.54
CA CYS A 199 -0.93 9.99 -10.86
C CYS A 199 -2.44 10.30 -10.75
N PRO A 200 -3.06 10.01 -9.60
CA PRO A 200 -4.52 10.07 -9.45
C PRO A 200 -5.13 11.42 -9.84
N VAL A 201 -4.43 12.53 -9.53
CA VAL A 201 -4.86 13.89 -9.87
C VAL A 201 -4.95 14.12 -11.39
N LYS A 202 -3.94 13.68 -12.15
CA LYS A 202 -3.91 13.86 -13.62
C LYS A 202 -4.93 12.99 -14.35
N VAL A 203 -5.26 11.84 -13.76
CA VAL A 203 -6.22 10.87 -14.31
C VAL A 203 -7.64 11.14 -13.81
N GLN A 204 -7.79 11.94 -12.74
CA GLN A 204 -9.04 12.16 -12.01
C GLN A 204 -9.67 10.84 -11.53
N ASN A 205 -8.81 9.89 -11.11
CA ASN A 205 -9.22 8.60 -10.56
C ASN A 205 -8.20 8.16 -9.49
N PRO A 206 -8.63 7.67 -8.31
CA PRO A 206 -7.73 7.25 -7.24
C PRO A 206 -6.71 6.17 -7.67
N ASN A 207 -7.06 5.33 -8.64
CA ASN A 207 -6.23 4.25 -9.18
C ASN A 207 -5.46 4.68 -10.45
N GLY A 208 -5.37 5.98 -10.70
CA GLY A 208 -4.72 6.53 -11.89
C GLY A 208 -3.23 6.23 -11.94
N LEU A 209 -2.75 5.74 -13.08
CA LEU A 209 -1.37 5.38 -13.35
C LEU A 209 -0.90 6.00 -14.67
N GLN A 210 0.30 6.56 -14.66
CA GLN A 210 1.01 7.03 -15.84
C GLN A 210 2.09 6.03 -16.18
N LEU A 211 2.01 5.47 -17.39
CA LEU A 211 3.06 4.68 -18.00
C LEU A 211 3.86 5.57 -18.95
N THR A 212 5.17 5.67 -18.73
CA THR A 212 6.08 6.46 -19.56
C THR A 212 7.12 5.57 -20.20
N TYR A 213 7.41 5.79 -21.49
CA TYR A 213 8.44 5.05 -22.21
C TYR A 213 9.07 5.89 -23.31
N GLN A 214 10.31 5.58 -23.67
CA GLN A 214 10.99 6.23 -24.79
C GLN A 214 10.57 5.62 -26.12
N LYS A 215 10.29 6.47 -27.11
CA LYS A 215 10.06 6.06 -28.49
C LYS A 215 10.48 7.18 -29.45
N ASP A 216 11.34 6.84 -30.40
CA ASP A 216 11.86 7.76 -31.44
C ASP A 216 12.54 9.01 -30.83
N GLY A 217 13.26 8.84 -29.71
CA GLY A 217 13.90 9.95 -28.99
C GLY A 217 12.96 10.80 -28.13
N PHE A 218 11.67 10.49 -28.08
CA PHE A 218 10.68 11.22 -27.28
C PHE A 218 10.08 10.36 -26.17
N THR A 219 9.81 11.00 -25.03
CA THR A 219 9.05 10.36 -23.96
C THR A 219 7.55 10.33 -24.31
N ARG A 220 6.98 9.13 -24.40
CA ARG A 220 5.55 8.92 -24.57
C ARG A 220 4.91 8.67 -23.21
N SER A 221 3.71 9.21 -23.01
CA SER A 221 2.88 8.98 -21.82
C SER A 221 1.58 8.29 -22.17
N ILE A 222 1.22 7.28 -21.38
CA ILE A 222 -0.07 6.60 -21.41
C ILE A 222 -0.68 6.75 -20.01
N PHE A 223 -1.90 7.30 -19.97
CA PHE A 223 -2.67 7.43 -18.73
C PHE A 223 -3.72 6.33 -18.69
N VAL A 224 -3.73 5.56 -17.62
CA VAL A 224 -4.63 4.43 -17.41
C VAL A 224 -5.17 4.41 -15.98
N TYR A 225 -6.29 3.74 -15.77
CA TYR A 225 -6.76 3.36 -14.45
C TYR A 225 -7.56 2.05 -14.51
N THR A 226 -7.81 1.49 -13.33
CA THR A 226 -8.78 0.42 -13.08
C THR A 226 -9.87 0.92 -12.15
N GLU A 227 -11.10 0.42 -12.28
CA GLU A 227 -12.18 0.80 -11.35
C GLU A 227 -11.91 0.33 -9.92
N LYS A 228 -11.17 -0.78 -9.77
CA LYS A 228 -10.76 -1.35 -8.47
C LYS A 228 -9.25 -1.22 -8.28
N GLY A 229 -8.81 -1.00 -7.04
CA GLY A 229 -7.39 -0.94 -6.68
C GLY A 229 -6.65 -2.29 -6.80
N LYS A 230 -7.36 -3.42 -6.70
CA LYS A 230 -6.83 -4.76 -6.98
C LYS A 230 -7.54 -5.38 -8.19
N ARG A 231 -6.78 -6.13 -9.00
CA ARG A 231 -7.29 -7.04 -10.01
C ARG A 231 -7.90 -8.28 -9.33
N ASN A 232 -9.16 -8.59 -9.65
CA ASN A 232 -9.81 -9.85 -9.26
C ASN A 232 -9.04 -11.06 -9.83
#